data_AF-A0A8H6AIR6-F1
#
_entry.id   AF-A0A8H6AIR6-F1
#
_cell.length_a   1.000
_cell.length_b   1.000
_cell.length_c   1.000
_cell.angle_alpha   90.00
_cell.angle_beta   90.00
_cell.angle_gamma   90.00
#
_symmetry.space_group_name_H-M   'P 1'
#
loop_
_entity.id
_entity.type
_entity.pdbx_description
1 polymer ?
#
loop_
_entity_poly.entity_id
_entity_poly.type
_entity_poly.pdbx_seq_one_letter_code
_entity_poly.pdbx_strand_id
1 'polypeptide(L)'
;MPPKVGCFTVKVRKSSVNKDISILKRIPVFFGVGALNIYKNDAVFTVTSVKDLVLVVLPHFESYPLLTQKLGDFLLFKQVVLMLEAKEHSSLEGVIKIIGIKSAINLGLSESLINSFPGFVDGDGCFHIVTQKTESSSKVWLAFQITQHSRDTLLMESIVKYLGCGKVYNRNSTPALGEAPDFRVYNLDTVSSKIIPFFLEHKLQSVKSLDFDLFREACVLLLNGDHRTPSGLEKVNNLKSRMNKSYNTEAESELFINLSNSTKINLIRNVNILVVHLNLKGL
;
A
#
# COMPACT_ATOMS: atom_id res chain seq x y z
N MET A 1 0.44 -11.89 -16.00
CA MET A 1 0.57 -13.18 -15.28
C MET A 1 0.59 -12.87 -13.80
N PRO A 2 -0.33 -13.40 -12.96
CA PRO A 2 -0.32 -13.10 -11.54
C PRO A 2 0.96 -13.67 -10.89
N PRO A 3 1.49 -13.02 -9.83
CA PRO A 3 2.72 -13.47 -9.19
C PRO A 3 2.50 -14.84 -8.55
N LYS A 4 3.32 -15.82 -8.94
CA LYS A 4 3.32 -17.17 -8.34
C LYS A 4 3.77 -17.07 -6.88
N VAL A 5 2.85 -17.28 -5.94
CA VAL A 5 3.06 -17.02 -4.51
C VAL A 5 3.86 -18.13 -3.79
N GLY A 6 4.08 -19.29 -4.44
CA GLY A 6 4.83 -20.43 -3.88
C GLY A 6 5.95 -20.94 -4.79
N CYS A 7 6.89 -20.07 -5.18
CA CYS A 7 7.93 -20.41 -6.16
C CYS A 7 9.32 -20.31 -5.52
N PHE A 8 10.00 -21.44 -5.31
CA PHE A 8 11.43 -21.42 -4.99
C PHE A 8 12.20 -21.21 -6.30
N THR A 9 12.90 -20.09 -6.39
CA THR A 9 13.61 -19.70 -7.63
C THR A 9 15.07 -19.47 -7.31
N VAL A 10 15.95 -20.27 -7.91
CA VAL A 10 17.38 -20.00 -7.96
C VAL A 10 17.65 -19.36 -9.31
N LYS A 11 17.82 -18.04 -9.32
CA LYS A 11 18.19 -17.28 -10.51
C LYS A 11 19.68 -16.99 -10.51
N VAL A 12 20.38 -17.44 -11.54
CA VAL A 12 21.78 -17.09 -11.77
C VAL A 12 21.87 -16.24 -13.02
N ARG A 13 22.35 -14.99 -12.86
CA ARG A 13 22.63 -14.09 -13.98
C ARG A 13 24.02 -14.41 -14.52
N LYS A 14 24.13 -14.56 -15.84
CA LYS A 14 25.40 -14.92 -16.50
C LYS A 14 26.29 -13.67 -16.58
N SER A 15 26.89 -13.25 -15.46
CA SER A 15 27.98 -12.27 -15.51
C SER A 15 29.34 -12.93 -15.83
N SER A 16 29.44 -14.26 -15.79
CA SER A 16 30.69 -14.99 -16.04
C SER A 16 30.48 -16.22 -16.92
N VAL A 17 30.76 -16.04 -18.21
CA VAL A 17 30.99 -16.98 -19.33
C VAL A 17 31.00 -18.48 -19.00
N ASN A 18 30.03 -19.23 -19.56
CA ASN A 18 29.97 -20.69 -19.84
C ASN A 18 30.37 -21.74 -18.78
N LYS A 19 31.08 -21.40 -17.70
CA LYS A 19 31.55 -22.33 -16.66
C LYS A 19 30.46 -22.71 -15.67
N ASP A 20 29.49 -21.82 -15.41
CA ASP A 20 28.43 -22.09 -14.44
C ASP A 20 27.28 -22.93 -15.01
N ILE A 21 27.14 -23.02 -16.33
CA ILE A 21 26.04 -23.79 -16.96
C ILE A 21 26.15 -25.28 -16.64
N SER A 22 27.37 -25.82 -16.58
CA SER A 22 27.59 -27.23 -16.21
C SER A 22 27.18 -27.51 -14.76
N ILE A 23 27.40 -26.56 -13.85
CA ILE A 23 26.96 -26.62 -12.46
C ILE A 23 25.45 -26.48 -12.37
N LEU A 24 24.85 -25.53 -13.08
CA LEU A 24 23.40 -25.32 -13.10
C LEU A 24 22.64 -26.53 -13.64
N LYS A 25 23.20 -27.25 -14.62
CA LYS A 25 22.65 -28.52 -15.11
C LYS A 25 22.70 -29.64 -14.07
N ARG A 26 23.59 -29.58 -13.07
CA ARG A 26 23.65 -30.54 -11.96
C ARG A 26 22.58 -30.27 -10.91
N ILE A 27 22.06 -29.04 -10.80
CA ILE A 27 21.09 -28.69 -9.75
C ILE A 27 19.77 -29.49 -9.87
N PRO A 28 19.11 -29.59 -11.05
CA PRO A 28 17.93 -30.45 -11.19
C PRO A 28 18.23 -31.92 -10.88
N VAL A 29 19.42 -32.40 -11.27
CA VAL A 29 19.85 -33.79 -11.01
C VAL A 29 20.06 -34.01 -9.51
N PHE A 30 20.67 -33.05 -8.82
CA PHE A 30 20.93 -33.10 -7.39
C PHE A 30 19.64 -33.12 -6.56
N PHE A 31 18.69 -32.23 -6.88
CA PHE A 31 17.42 -32.18 -6.17
C PHE A 31 16.43 -33.27 -6.65
N GLY A 32 16.60 -33.82 -7.86
CA GLY A 32 15.66 -34.76 -8.46
C GLY A 32 14.29 -34.17 -8.82
N VAL A 33 14.11 -32.86 -8.59
CA VAL A 33 12.87 -32.10 -8.84
C VAL A 33 13.20 -30.73 -9.45
N GLY A 34 12.17 -30.07 -9.98
CA GLY A 34 12.29 -28.73 -10.56
C GLY A 34 12.70 -28.69 -12.03
N ALA A 35 12.63 -27.51 -12.62
CA ALA A 35 12.92 -27.26 -14.03
C ALA A 35 14.01 -26.20 -14.18
N LEU A 36 14.95 -26.44 -15.09
CA LEU A 36 15.98 -25.48 -15.48
C LEU A 36 15.62 -24.84 -16.82
N ASN A 37 15.35 -23.54 -16.80
CA ASN A 37 15.13 -22.74 -18.01
C ASN A 37 16.40 -21.95 -18.32
N ILE A 38 16.94 -22.13 -19.52
CA ILE A 38 18.15 -21.42 -19.99
C ILE A 38 17.72 -20.35 -20.99
N TYR A 39 18.10 -19.11 -20.70
CA TYR A 39 17.88 -17.94 -21.53
C TYR A 39 19.20 -17.42 -22.10
N LYS A 40 19.14 -16.42 -23.00
CA LYS A 40 20.32 -15.83 -23.64
C LYS A 40 21.39 -15.38 -22.62
N ASN A 41 20.95 -14.73 -21.53
CA ASN A 41 21.82 -14.13 -20.51
C ASN A 41 21.62 -14.68 -19.09
N ASP A 42 20.64 -15.56 -18.88
CA ASP A 42 20.26 -16.03 -17.56
C ASP A 42 19.99 -17.53 -17.59
N ALA A 43 20.12 -18.18 -16.45
CA ALA A 43 19.59 -19.52 -16.25
C ALA A 43 18.84 -19.55 -14.91
N VAL A 44 17.64 -20.11 -14.94
CA VAL A 44 16.70 -20.08 -13.83
C VAL A 44 16.29 -21.51 -13.52
N PHE A 45 16.70 -21.98 -12.35
CA PHE A 45 16.17 -23.21 -11.78
C PHE A 45 14.98 -22.88 -10.89
N THR A 46 13.89 -23.63 -11.06
CA THR A 46 12.63 -23.35 -10.37
C THR A 46 11.97 -24.62 -9.89
N VAL A 47 11.53 -24.63 -8.63
CA VAL A 47 10.63 -25.62 -8.07
C VAL A 47 9.33 -24.91 -7.69
N THR A 48 8.22 -25.31 -8.29
CA THR A 48 6.89 -24.69 -8.08
C THR A 48 5.87 -25.61 -7.44
N SER A 49 6.10 -26.93 -7.47
CA SER A 49 5.20 -27.91 -6.87
C SER A 49 5.30 -27.82 -5.35
N VAL A 50 4.19 -27.58 -4.66
CA VAL A 50 4.15 -27.56 -3.19
C VAL A 50 4.66 -28.88 -2.62
N LYS A 51 4.27 -30.01 -3.22
CA LYS A 51 4.75 -31.34 -2.84
C LYS A 51 6.28 -31.44 -2.91
N ASP A 52 6.89 -30.98 -3.99
CA ASP A 52 8.34 -31.07 -4.17
C ASP A 52 9.08 -30.09 -3.24
N LEU A 53 8.48 -28.92 -2.99
CA LEU A 53 9.01 -27.97 -2.03
C LEU A 53 9.07 -28.58 -0.62
N VAL A 54 7.98 -29.21 -0.18
CA VAL A 54 7.89 -29.83 1.15
C VAL A 54 8.79 -31.06 1.27
N LEU A 55 8.76 -31.96 0.29
CA LEU A 55 9.43 -33.25 0.41
C LEU A 55 10.93 -33.19 0.12
N VAL A 56 11.39 -32.18 -0.63
CA VAL A 56 12.77 -32.13 -1.11
C VAL A 56 13.47 -30.83 -0.71
N VAL A 57 12.87 -29.68 -1.01
CA VAL A 57 13.55 -28.39 -0.86
C VAL A 57 13.68 -27.99 0.61
N LEU A 58 12.59 -28.07 1.39
CA LEU A 58 12.62 -27.70 2.81
C LEU A 58 13.59 -28.59 3.62
N PRO A 59 13.56 -29.94 3.54
CA PRO A 59 14.43 -30.80 4.34
C PRO A 59 15.91 -30.60 4.02
N HIS A 60 16.24 -30.29 2.75
CA HIS A 60 17.60 -29.97 2.36
C HIS A 60 18.13 -28.74 3.09
N PHE A 61 17.39 -27.62 3.06
CA PHE A 61 17.84 -26.38 3.70
C PHE A 61 17.66 -26.37 5.22
N GLU A 62 16.92 -27.32 5.80
CA GLU A 62 16.95 -27.59 7.25
C GLU A 62 18.22 -28.35 7.65
N SER A 63 18.61 -29.35 6.86
CA SER A 63 19.83 -30.15 7.10
C SER A 63 21.10 -29.37 6.78
N TYR A 64 21.01 -28.44 5.83
CA TYR A 64 22.09 -27.57 5.36
C TYR A 64 21.65 -26.09 5.40
N PRO A 65 21.57 -25.47 6.59
CA PRO A 65 21.06 -24.11 6.74
C PRO A 65 21.85 -23.06 5.96
N LEU A 66 21.14 -22.08 5.42
CA LEU A 66 21.74 -20.91 4.79
C LEU A 66 22.41 -20.04 5.86
N LEU A 67 23.67 -19.65 5.63
CA LEU A 67 24.48 -18.91 6.62
C LEU A 67 24.38 -17.38 6.51
N THR A 68 23.60 -16.86 5.56
CA THR A 68 23.52 -15.42 5.26
C THR A 68 22.17 -14.85 5.68
N GLN A 69 21.94 -13.56 5.47
CA GLN A 69 20.64 -12.90 5.65
C GLN A 69 19.48 -13.63 4.92
N LYS A 70 19.79 -14.43 3.90
CA LYS A 70 18.82 -15.32 3.21
C LYS A 70 18.18 -16.38 4.11
N LEU A 71 18.72 -16.64 5.30
CA LEU A 71 18.09 -17.52 6.28
C LEU A 71 16.72 -16.98 6.71
N GLY A 72 16.60 -15.66 6.93
CA GLY A 72 15.33 -15.02 7.28
C GLY A 72 14.29 -15.20 6.18
N ASP A 73 14.66 -14.93 4.93
CA ASP A 73 13.79 -15.16 3.78
C ASP A 73 13.39 -16.63 3.63
N PHE A 74 14.32 -17.56 3.89
CA PHE A 74 14.04 -19.00 3.85
C PHE A 74 13.04 -19.42 4.92
N LEU A 75 13.14 -18.90 6.15
CA LEU A 75 12.20 -19.22 7.23
C LEU A 75 10.78 -18.71 6.91
N LEU A 76 10.67 -17.49 6.38
CA LEU A 76 9.40 -16.92 5.93
C LEU A 76 8.83 -17.69 4.72
N PHE A 77 9.69 -18.07 3.77
CA PHE A 77 9.33 -18.91 2.64
C PHE A 77 8.81 -20.29 3.10
N LYS A 78 9.50 -20.94 4.03
CA LYS A 78 9.09 -22.21 4.65
C LYS A 78 7.69 -22.09 5.25
N GLN A 79 7.42 -21.01 5.99
CA GLN A 79 6.10 -20.77 6.57
C GLN A 79 5.02 -20.71 5.50
N VAL A 80 5.24 -19.98 4.40
CA VAL A 80 4.28 -19.91 3.28
C VAL A 80 4.07 -21.29 2.64
N VAL A 81 5.13 -22.08 2.42
CA VAL A 81 5.01 -23.42 1.82
C VAL A 81 4.16 -24.36 2.69
N LEU A 82 4.36 -24.33 4.01
CA LEU A 82 3.56 -25.14 4.94
C LEU A 82 2.08 -24.71 4.96
N MET A 83 1.81 -23.40 4.89
CA MET A 83 0.45 -22.89 4.75
C MET A 83 -0.20 -23.31 3.42
N LEU A 84 0.59 -23.39 2.34
CA LEU A 84 0.10 -23.88 1.04
C LEU A 84 -0.24 -25.37 1.10
N GLU A 85 0.61 -26.18 1.74
CA GLU A 85 0.38 -27.60 1.96
C GLU A 85 -0.88 -27.87 2.79
N ALA A 86 -1.06 -27.13 3.88
CA ALA A 86 -2.25 -27.17 4.72
C ALA A 86 -3.52 -26.60 4.05
N LYS A 87 -3.41 -26.13 2.78
CA LYS A 87 -4.47 -25.50 2.00
C LYS A 87 -5.07 -24.23 2.64
N GLU A 88 -4.35 -23.59 3.56
CA GLU A 88 -4.82 -22.36 4.23
C GLU A 88 -5.08 -21.22 3.25
N HIS A 89 -4.36 -21.17 2.13
CA HIS A 89 -4.59 -20.22 1.04
C HIS A 89 -5.97 -20.31 0.38
N SER A 90 -6.77 -21.33 0.71
CA SER A 90 -8.16 -21.42 0.26
C SER A 90 -9.09 -20.52 1.09
N SER A 91 -8.64 -20.06 2.26
CA SER A 91 -9.35 -19.10 3.10
C SER A 91 -8.75 -17.70 2.95
N LEU A 92 -9.60 -16.68 3.10
CA LEU A 92 -9.17 -15.29 3.09
C LEU A 92 -8.11 -15.00 4.16
N GLU A 93 -8.27 -15.58 5.35
CA GLU A 93 -7.29 -15.47 6.44
C GLU A 93 -5.92 -16.01 6.04
N GLY A 94 -5.86 -17.19 5.42
CA GLY A 94 -4.61 -17.77 4.97
C GLY A 94 -3.96 -16.96 3.84
N VAL A 95 -4.75 -16.45 2.89
CA VAL A 95 -4.25 -15.54 1.84
C VAL A 95 -3.60 -14.31 2.45
N ILE A 96 -4.22 -13.71 3.47
CA ILE A 96 -3.70 -12.48 4.08
C ILE A 96 -2.44 -12.73 4.89
N LYS A 97 -2.40 -13.82 5.67
CA LYS A 97 -1.16 -14.27 6.34
C LYS A 97 -0.03 -14.45 5.33
N ILE A 98 -0.30 -15.09 4.20
CA ILE A 98 0.69 -15.27 3.11
C ILE A 98 1.14 -13.92 2.53
N ILE A 99 0.23 -12.97 2.29
CA ILE A 99 0.56 -11.62 1.81
C ILE A 99 1.43 -10.87 2.83
N GLY A 100 1.08 -10.97 4.13
CA GLY A 100 1.85 -10.38 5.22
C GLY A 100 3.27 -10.92 5.27
N ILE A 101 3.43 -12.24 5.19
CA ILE A 101 4.74 -12.88 5.14
C ILE A 101 5.51 -12.48 3.88
N LYS A 102 4.84 -12.46 2.71
CA LYS A 102 5.43 -12.02 1.44
C LYS A 102 5.96 -10.59 1.50
N SER A 103 5.27 -9.70 2.23
CA SER A 103 5.70 -8.31 2.42
C SER A 103 7.01 -8.16 3.20
N ALA A 104 7.41 -9.20 3.93
CA ALA A 104 8.67 -9.25 4.68
C ALA A 104 9.80 -9.97 3.93
N ILE A 105 9.52 -10.59 2.77
CA ILE A 105 10.50 -11.35 1.99
C ILE A 105 11.10 -10.48 0.87
N ASN A 106 12.42 -10.48 0.72
CA ASN A 106 13.20 -9.80 -0.33
C ASN A 106 12.99 -8.28 -0.46
N LEU A 107 11.92 -7.83 -1.15
CA LEU A 107 11.67 -6.45 -1.61
C LEU A 107 10.27 -5.91 -1.23
N GLY A 108 9.47 -6.66 -0.47
CA GLY A 108 8.12 -6.25 -0.08
C GLY A 108 7.02 -6.58 -1.11
N LEU A 109 5.91 -5.83 -1.06
CA LEU A 109 4.77 -6.03 -1.96
C LEU A 109 5.13 -5.70 -3.42
N SER A 110 4.54 -6.43 -4.38
CA SER A 110 4.86 -6.21 -5.79
C SER A 110 4.39 -4.83 -6.28
N GLU A 111 5.16 -4.20 -7.16
CA GLU A 111 4.83 -2.92 -7.84
C GLU A 111 3.42 -2.90 -8.46
N SER A 112 2.96 -4.03 -9.00
CA SER A 112 1.59 -4.19 -9.50
C SER A 112 0.50 -3.95 -8.45
N LEU A 113 0.76 -4.35 -7.20
CA LEU A 113 -0.17 -4.17 -6.08
C LEU A 113 -0.12 -2.71 -5.58
N ILE A 114 1.07 -2.11 -5.57
CA ILE A 114 1.27 -0.68 -5.28
C ILE A 114 0.43 0.16 -6.24
N ASN A 115 0.53 -0.12 -7.53
CA ASN A 115 -0.21 0.60 -8.59
C ASN A 115 -1.72 0.33 -8.58
N SER A 116 -2.18 -0.76 -7.95
CA SER A 116 -3.60 -1.10 -7.85
C SER A 116 -4.28 -0.47 -6.62
N PHE A 117 -3.51 -0.02 -5.63
CA PHE A 117 -4.04 0.54 -4.39
C PHE A 117 -4.87 1.83 -4.60
N PRO A 118 -4.49 2.79 -5.48
CA PRO A 118 -5.35 3.93 -5.80
C PRO A 118 -6.71 3.51 -6.36
N GLY A 119 -6.76 2.46 -7.18
CA GLY A 119 -8.02 1.93 -7.72
C GLY A 119 -8.93 1.32 -6.65
N PHE A 120 -8.33 0.67 -5.65
CA PHE A 120 -9.07 0.22 -4.47
C PHE A 120 -9.64 1.39 -3.66
N VAL A 121 -8.85 2.45 -3.47
CA VAL A 121 -9.28 3.68 -2.79
C VAL A 121 -10.34 4.44 -3.60
N ASP A 122 -10.28 4.39 -4.92
CA ASP A 122 -11.33 4.91 -5.81
C ASP A 122 -12.67 4.20 -5.60
N GLY A 123 -12.69 2.94 -5.15
CA GLY A 123 -13.90 2.22 -4.75
C GLY A 123 -14.31 2.52 -3.30
N ASP A 124 -13.45 2.17 -2.35
CA ASP A 124 -13.81 2.01 -0.93
C ASP A 124 -13.20 3.07 0.01
N GLY A 125 -12.36 3.95 -0.53
CA GLY A 125 -11.70 5.00 0.23
C GLY A 125 -12.53 6.26 0.40
N CYS A 126 -12.18 7.07 1.40
CA CYS A 126 -12.80 8.35 1.63
C CYS A 126 -11.81 9.36 2.24
N PHE A 127 -11.91 10.61 1.76
CA PHE A 127 -11.20 11.76 2.31
C PHE A 127 -12.20 12.67 2.99
N HIS A 128 -11.90 13.08 4.23
CA HIS A 128 -12.79 13.92 5.02
C HIS A 128 -12.05 15.11 5.64
N ILE A 129 -12.73 16.25 5.64
CA ILE A 129 -12.47 17.36 6.54
C ILE A 129 -13.53 17.30 7.63
N VAL A 130 -13.11 17.08 8.87
CA VAL A 130 -14.01 17.04 10.02
C VAL A 130 -13.90 18.34 10.79
N THR A 131 -15.06 18.94 11.08
CA THR A 131 -15.18 20.16 11.87
C THR A 131 -16.15 19.89 13.00
N GLN A 132 -15.74 20.17 14.23
CA GLN A 132 -16.54 20.02 15.44
C GLN A 132 -16.55 21.35 16.19
N LYS A 133 -17.74 21.92 16.36
CA LYS A 133 -17.93 23.14 17.14
C LYS A 133 -18.07 22.77 18.62
N THR A 134 -17.34 23.47 19.47
CA THR A 134 -17.51 23.46 20.93
C THR A 134 -17.94 24.86 21.39
N GLU A 135 -18.35 25.00 22.65
CA GLU A 135 -18.78 26.29 23.20
C GLU A 135 -17.71 27.39 23.09
N SER A 136 -16.43 27.01 23.19
CA SER A 136 -15.30 27.94 23.25
C SER A 136 -14.37 27.91 22.02
N SER A 137 -14.46 26.88 21.16
CA SER A 137 -13.55 26.72 20.01
C SER A 137 -14.13 25.82 18.92
N SER A 138 -13.51 25.82 17.73
CA SER A 138 -13.78 24.82 16.70
C SER A 138 -12.56 23.91 16.54
N LYS A 139 -12.78 22.59 16.63
CA LYS A 139 -11.76 21.59 16.31
C LYS A 139 -11.89 21.19 14.85
N VAL A 140 -10.74 21.09 14.18
CA VAL A 140 -10.66 20.69 12.78
C VAL A 140 -9.59 19.61 12.65
N TRP A 141 -9.92 18.53 11.95
CA TRP A 141 -8.94 17.51 11.59
C TRP A 141 -9.27 16.88 10.23
N LEU A 142 -8.25 16.24 9.67
CA LEU A 142 -8.36 15.48 8.43
C LEU A 142 -8.50 14.00 8.75
N ALA A 143 -9.26 13.28 7.93
CA ALA A 143 -9.33 11.83 8.00
C ALA A 143 -9.24 11.22 6.60
N PHE A 144 -8.25 10.37 6.39
CA PHE A 144 -8.29 9.37 5.33
C PHE A 144 -8.83 8.07 5.91
N GLN A 145 -9.87 7.52 5.30
CA GLN A 145 -10.56 6.33 5.78
C GLN A 145 -10.77 5.33 4.64
N ILE A 146 -10.67 4.04 4.94
CA ILE A 146 -11.18 2.95 4.11
C ILE A 146 -12.10 2.10 4.99
N THR A 147 -13.32 1.85 4.53
CA THR A 147 -14.31 1.03 5.25
C THR A 147 -14.50 -0.26 4.49
N GLN A 148 -14.51 -1.39 5.17
CA GLN A 148 -14.89 -2.65 4.52
C GLN A 148 -15.68 -3.56 5.46
N HIS A 149 -16.27 -4.64 4.94
CA HIS A 149 -16.99 -5.63 5.74
C HIS A 149 -16.06 -6.33 6.74
N SER A 150 -16.56 -6.78 7.89
CA SER A 150 -15.79 -7.48 8.95
C SER A 150 -14.93 -8.64 8.49
N ARG A 151 -15.38 -9.36 7.47
CA ARG A 151 -14.60 -10.44 6.83
C ARG A 151 -13.23 -9.97 6.31
N ASP A 152 -13.10 -8.68 6.02
CA ASP A 152 -11.91 -8.04 5.44
C ASP A 152 -11.08 -7.30 6.51
N THR A 153 -11.27 -7.58 7.81
CA THR A 153 -10.48 -6.98 8.91
C THR A 153 -8.97 -7.16 8.70
N LEU A 154 -8.57 -8.36 8.30
CA LEU A 154 -7.17 -8.68 8.02
C LEU A 154 -6.61 -7.89 6.81
N LEU A 155 -7.45 -7.54 5.83
CA LEU A 155 -7.05 -6.66 4.71
C LEU A 155 -6.76 -5.27 5.25
N MET A 156 -7.60 -4.74 6.15
CA MET A 156 -7.38 -3.44 6.80
C MET A 156 -6.06 -3.42 7.59
N GLU A 157 -5.73 -4.50 8.32
CA GLU A 157 -4.43 -4.62 9.00
C GLU A 157 -3.24 -4.65 8.03
N SER A 158 -3.43 -5.28 6.87
CA SER A 158 -2.39 -5.32 5.82
C SER A 158 -2.15 -3.94 5.21
N ILE A 159 -3.19 -3.12 5.08
CA ILE A 159 -3.08 -1.73 4.63
C ILE A 159 -2.27 -0.89 5.62
N VAL A 160 -2.42 -1.10 6.93
CA VAL A 160 -1.60 -0.43 7.96
C VAL A 160 -0.11 -0.73 7.75
N LYS A 161 0.22 -2.00 7.54
CA LYS A 161 1.61 -2.43 7.29
C LYS A 161 2.15 -1.85 5.99
N TYR A 162 1.33 -1.87 4.94
CA TYR A 162 1.69 -1.39 3.61
C TYR A 162 1.98 0.11 3.58
N LEU A 163 1.08 0.94 4.13
CA LEU A 163 1.28 2.39 4.19
C LEU A 163 2.24 2.80 5.32
N GLY A 164 2.64 1.85 6.17
CA GLY A 164 3.45 2.09 7.37
C GLY A 164 2.82 3.11 8.33
N CYS A 165 1.49 3.25 8.31
CA CYS A 165 0.74 4.20 9.12
C CYS A 165 -0.75 3.87 9.21
N GLY A 166 -1.47 4.59 10.05
CA GLY A 166 -2.90 4.38 10.29
C GLY A 166 -3.19 3.33 11.35
N LYS A 167 -4.48 3.18 11.66
CA LYS A 167 -5.00 2.20 12.62
C LYS A 167 -6.33 1.64 12.13
N VAL A 168 -6.62 0.39 12.49
CA VAL A 168 -7.92 -0.23 12.24
C VAL A 168 -8.81 -0.01 13.45
N TYR A 169 -10.05 0.41 13.20
CA TYR A 169 -11.07 0.61 14.21
C TYR A 169 -12.29 -0.22 13.84
N ASN A 170 -12.77 -1.04 14.75
CA ASN A 170 -14.06 -1.69 14.56
C ASN A 170 -15.17 -0.70 14.88
N ARG A 171 -16.13 -0.53 13.96
CA ARG A 171 -17.38 0.16 14.31
C ARG A 171 -18.10 -0.68 15.36
N ASN A 172 -18.44 -0.06 16.50
CA ASN A 172 -19.42 -0.63 17.42
C ASN A 172 -20.78 -0.57 16.74
N SER A 173 -21.12 -1.61 15.99
CA SER A 173 -22.42 -1.72 15.34
C SER A 173 -23.40 -2.42 16.28
N THR A 174 -24.63 -1.92 16.36
CA THR A 174 -25.74 -2.74 16.84
C THR A 174 -25.86 -4.00 15.96
N PRO A 175 -26.35 -5.15 16.48
CA PRO A 175 -26.32 -6.44 15.78
C PRO A 175 -26.91 -6.45 14.36
N ALA A 176 -27.76 -5.47 14.03
CA ALA A 176 -28.44 -5.34 12.75
C ALA A 176 -27.58 -4.77 11.60
N LEU A 177 -26.46 -4.08 11.89
CA LEU A 177 -25.69 -3.34 10.87
C LEU A 177 -24.38 -4.03 10.43
N GLY A 178 -24.04 -5.15 11.08
CA GLY A 178 -22.80 -5.87 10.82
C GLY A 178 -21.56 -5.12 11.31
N GLU A 179 -20.54 -5.87 11.70
CA GLU A 179 -19.23 -5.31 12.03
C GLU A 179 -18.54 -4.86 10.73
N ALA A 180 -18.01 -3.64 10.71
CA ALA A 180 -17.27 -3.08 9.59
C ALA A 180 -16.00 -2.38 10.10
N PRO A 181 -14.80 -2.93 9.84
CA PRO A 181 -13.54 -2.30 10.18
C PRO A 181 -13.27 -1.08 9.30
N ASP A 182 -12.84 -0.01 9.96
CA ASP A 182 -12.39 1.21 9.33
C ASP A 182 -10.86 1.34 9.51
N PHE A 183 -10.10 1.24 8.42
CA PHE A 183 -8.73 1.75 8.40
C PHE A 183 -8.77 3.28 8.39
N ARG A 184 -8.06 3.94 9.31
CA ARG A 184 -8.10 5.40 9.49
C ARG A 184 -6.73 6.02 9.73
N VAL A 185 -6.50 7.19 9.14
CA VAL A 185 -5.35 8.07 9.37
C VAL A 185 -5.84 9.48 9.71
N TYR A 186 -5.58 9.94 10.94
CA TYR A 186 -6.06 11.23 11.46
C TYR A 186 -4.96 12.23 11.81
N ASN A 187 -3.78 11.73 12.16
CA ASN A 187 -2.69 12.57 12.63
C ASN A 187 -2.19 13.44 11.47
N LEU A 188 -2.20 14.76 11.65
CA LEU A 188 -1.88 15.74 10.60
C LEU A 188 -0.47 15.55 10.03
N ASP A 189 0.51 15.23 10.87
CA ASP A 189 1.88 15.00 10.43
C ASP A 189 1.96 13.75 9.55
N THR A 190 1.24 12.69 9.92
CA THR A 190 1.16 11.45 9.13
C THR A 190 0.42 11.68 7.81
N VAL A 191 -0.69 12.43 7.84
CA VAL A 191 -1.44 12.79 6.62
C VAL A 191 -0.55 13.57 5.65
N SER A 192 0.15 14.59 6.16
CA SER A 192 1.00 15.46 5.34
C SER A 192 2.27 14.78 4.84
N SER A 193 2.92 13.94 5.65
CA SER A 193 4.20 13.30 5.30
C SER A 193 4.06 11.97 4.56
N LYS A 194 2.92 11.27 4.66
CA LYS A 194 2.73 9.95 4.04
C LYS A 194 1.57 9.92 3.05
N ILE A 195 0.38 10.29 3.48
CA ILE A 195 -0.84 10.13 2.67
C ILE A 195 -0.87 11.07 1.47
N ILE A 196 -0.58 12.36 1.67
CA ILE A 196 -0.55 13.34 0.58
C ILE A 196 0.51 12.96 -0.47
N PRO A 197 1.80 12.72 -0.11
CA PRO A 197 2.80 12.30 -1.09
C PRO A 197 2.42 11.05 -1.87
N PHE A 198 1.88 10.03 -1.19
CA PHE A 198 1.48 8.79 -1.83
C PHE A 198 0.47 9.01 -2.98
N PHE A 199 -0.58 9.81 -2.77
CA PHE A 199 -1.59 10.05 -3.80
C PHE A 199 -1.22 11.15 -4.80
N LEU A 200 -0.13 11.90 -4.57
CA LEU A 200 0.48 12.75 -5.59
C LEU A 200 1.28 11.90 -6.61
N GLU A 201 1.97 10.87 -6.12
CA GLU A 201 2.71 9.92 -6.95
C GLU A 201 1.76 8.92 -7.64
N HIS A 202 0.84 8.33 -6.87
CA HIS A 202 -0.12 7.32 -7.34
C HIS A 202 -1.53 7.91 -7.44
N LYS A 203 -1.81 8.54 -8.58
CA LYS A 203 -3.03 9.32 -8.80
C LYS A 203 -4.30 8.47 -8.77
N LEU A 204 -5.30 8.94 -8.02
CA LEU A 204 -6.70 8.51 -8.13
C LEU A 204 -7.24 8.84 -9.52
N GLN A 205 -8.06 7.96 -10.08
CA GLN A 205 -8.61 8.10 -11.43
C GLN A 205 -10.10 8.50 -11.40
N SER A 206 -10.78 8.32 -10.27
CA SER A 206 -12.19 8.70 -10.13
C SER A 206 -12.39 10.18 -9.76
N VAL A 207 -13.65 10.62 -9.69
CA VAL A 207 -14.05 11.92 -9.14
C VAL A 207 -13.56 12.16 -7.70
N LYS A 208 -13.16 11.09 -6.98
CA LYS A 208 -12.52 11.17 -5.65
C LYS A 208 -11.17 11.88 -5.68
N SER A 209 -10.53 11.98 -6.85
CA SER A 209 -9.35 12.83 -7.04
C SER A 209 -9.63 14.31 -6.73
N LEU A 210 -10.87 14.78 -6.95
CA LEU A 210 -11.32 16.13 -6.62
C LEU A 210 -11.44 16.30 -5.10
N ASP A 211 -11.96 15.30 -4.39
CA ASP A 211 -12.01 15.29 -2.94
C ASP A 211 -10.60 15.27 -2.34
N PHE A 212 -9.69 14.51 -2.93
CA PHE A 212 -8.28 14.50 -2.52
C PHE A 212 -7.62 15.88 -2.72
N ASP A 213 -7.89 16.59 -3.83
CA ASP A 213 -7.37 17.93 -4.07
C ASP A 213 -7.86 18.93 -3.00
N LEU A 214 -9.15 18.91 -2.64
CA LEU A 214 -9.73 19.73 -1.55
C LEU A 214 -9.15 19.36 -0.18
N PHE A 215 -8.98 18.06 0.07
CA PHE A 215 -8.39 17.52 1.29
C PHE A 215 -6.94 17.98 1.46
N ARG A 216 -6.15 17.98 0.38
CA ARG A 216 -4.77 18.51 0.36
C ARG A 216 -4.75 20.01 0.66
N GLU A 217 -5.64 20.79 0.06
CA GLU A 217 -5.75 22.23 0.33
C GLU A 217 -6.07 22.52 1.80
N ALA A 218 -7.00 21.76 2.38
CA ALA A 218 -7.29 21.85 3.81
C ALA A 218 -6.08 21.46 4.67
N CYS A 219 -5.28 20.48 4.26
CA CYS A 219 -4.05 20.11 4.98
C CYS A 219 -3.08 21.29 5.11
N VAL A 220 -2.92 22.08 4.04
CA VAL A 220 -2.09 23.29 4.07
C VAL A 220 -2.61 24.31 5.10
N LEU A 221 -3.92 24.58 5.10
CA LEU A 221 -4.54 25.49 6.09
C LEU A 221 -4.37 24.98 7.53
N LEU A 222 -4.32 23.66 7.73
CA LEU A 222 -4.12 23.07 9.04
C LEU A 222 -2.67 23.16 9.51
N LEU A 223 -1.71 22.87 8.63
CA LEU A 223 -0.27 22.97 8.91
C LEU A 223 0.14 24.40 9.26
N ASN A 224 -0.45 25.40 8.60
CA ASN A 224 -0.19 26.82 8.89
C ASN A 224 -0.89 27.33 10.16
N GLY A 225 -1.83 26.56 10.73
CA GLY A 225 -2.66 27.02 11.84
C GLY A 225 -3.80 27.96 11.46
N ASP A 226 -4.03 28.21 10.16
CA ASP A 226 -5.02 29.18 9.65
C ASP A 226 -6.44 28.90 10.14
N HIS A 227 -6.78 27.62 10.26
CA HIS A 227 -8.08 27.12 10.78
C HIS A 227 -8.43 27.62 12.19
N ARG A 228 -7.47 28.19 12.93
CA ARG A 228 -7.69 28.79 14.25
C ARG A 228 -8.29 30.19 14.19
N THR A 229 -8.29 30.82 13.01
CA THR A 229 -8.91 32.12 12.77
C THR A 229 -10.32 31.97 12.20
N PRO A 230 -11.24 32.92 12.42
CA PRO A 230 -12.58 32.87 11.82
C PRO A 230 -12.56 32.77 10.29
N SER A 231 -11.71 33.57 9.62
CA SER A 231 -11.57 33.54 8.16
C SER A 231 -10.95 32.23 7.65
N GLY A 232 -9.94 31.69 8.34
CA GLY A 232 -9.36 30.40 7.95
C GLY A 232 -10.33 29.23 8.18
N LEU A 233 -11.13 29.27 9.26
CA LEU A 233 -12.18 28.29 9.51
C LEU A 233 -13.28 28.36 8.44
N GLU A 234 -13.65 29.56 7.99
CA GLU A 234 -14.59 29.76 6.88
C GLU A 234 -14.05 29.12 5.58
N LYS A 235 -12.77 29.32 5.25
CA LYS A 235 -12.12 28.66 4.11
C LYS A 235 -12.18 27.14 4.23
N VAL A 236 -11.84 26.58 5.39
CA VAL A 236 -11.95 25.13 5.64
C VAL A 236 -13.38 24.63 5.44
N ASN A 237 -14.38 25.34 5.95
CA ASN A 237 -15.79 24.98 5.79
C ASN A 237 -16.25 25.06 4.33
N ASN A 238 -15.74 26.03 3.55
CA ASN A 238 -15.99 26.11 2.11
C ASN A 238 -15.40 24.91 1.36
N LEU A 239 -14.17 24.49 1.68
CA LEU A 239 -13.58 23.28 1.10
C LEU A 239 -14.43 22.05 1.44
N LYS A 240 -14.77 21.88 2.72
CA LYS A 240 -15.61 20.77 3.20
C LYS A 240 -16.97 20.70 2.48
N SER A 241 -17.63 21.84 2.24
CA SER A 241 -18.95 21.88 1.60
C SER A 241 -18.91 21.52 0.11
N ARG A 242 -17.72 21.45 -0.50
CA ARG A 242 -17.51 21.04 -1.89
C ARG A 242 -17.11 19.56 -2.02
N MET A 243 -16.72 18.91 -0.94
CA MET A 243 -16.34 17.49 -0.94
C MET A 243 -17.54 16.55 -1.03
N ASN A 244 -17.32 15.35 -1.56
CA ASN A 244 -18.25 14.24 -1.63
C ASN A 244 -19.60 14.60 -2.30
N LYS A 245 -19.57 15.54 -3.24
CA LYS A 245 -20.72 15.89 -4.07
C LYS A 245 -20.80 14.93 -5.26
N SER A 246 -22.00 14.39 -5.50
CA SER A 246 -22.31 13.73 -6.76
C SER A 246 -22.34 14.78 -7.86
N TYR A 247 -21.33 14.80 -8.73
CA TYR A 247 -21.36 15.61 -9.95
C TYR A 247 -22.33 14.93 -10.91
N ASN A 248 -23.52 15.50 -11.06
CA ASN A 248 -24.61 14.88 -11.83
C ASN A 248 -24.46 15.14 -13.34
N THR A 249 -23.45 15.89 -13.78
CA THR A 249 -23.20 16.20 -15.20
C THR A 249 -21.70 16.28 -15.55
N GLU A 250 -21.35 15.91 -16.79
CA GLU A 250 -19.99 16.04 -17.34
C GLU A 250 -19.48 17.49 -17.33
N ALA A 251 -20.36 18.46 -17.58
CA ALA A 251 -20.01 19.88 -17.60
C ALA A 251 -19.59 20.43 -16.23
N GLU A 252 -20.23 19.98 -15.14
CA GLU A 252 -19.84 20.36 -13.77
C GLU A 252 -18.48 19.76 -13.38
N SER A 253 -18.20 18.54 -13.87
CA SER A 253 -16.93 17.85 -13.66
C SER A 253 -15.78 18.58 -14.38
N GLU A 254 -15.99 18.98 -15.64
CA GLU A 254 -15.00 19.75 -16.42
C GLU A 254 -14.73 21.14 -15.83
N LEU A 255 -15.78 21.86 -15.41
CA LEU A 255 -15.64 23.17 -14.78
C LEU A 255 -14.82 23.08 -13.47
N PHE A 256 -15.05 22.05 -12.67
CA PHE A 256 -14.33 21.82 -11.42
C PHE A 256 -12.87 21.39 -11.65
N ILE A 257 -12.60 20.54 -12.66
CA ILE A 257 -11.25 20.17 -13.08
C ILE A 257 -10.47 21.41 -13.51
N ASN A 258 -11.09 22.30 -14.29
CA ASN A 258 -10.47 23.57 -14.73
C ASN A 258 -10.18 24.53 -13.56
N LEU A 259 -11.10 24.63 -12.59
CA LEU A 259 -10.88 25.40 -11.35
C LEU A 259 -9.76 24.81 -10.49
N SER A 260 -9.70 23.48 -10.33
CA SER A 260 -8.62 22.78 -9.60
C SER A 260 -7.25 23.01 -10.26
N ASN A 261 -7.18 23.00 -11.59
CA ASN A 261 -5.93 23.23 -12.32
C ASN A 261 -5.42 24.67 -12.17
N SER A 262 -6.31 25.66 -12.11
CA SER A 262 -5.95 27.05 -11.80
C SER A 262 -5.40 27.20 -10.37
N THR A 263 -6.00 26.51 -9.39
CA THR A 263 -5.51 26.50 -8.00
C THR A 263 -4.19 25.72 -7.85
N LYS A 264 -3.96 24.64 -8.61
CA LYS A 264 -2.69 23.89 -8.67
C LYS A 264 -1.51 24.77 -9.06
N ILE A 265 -1.68 25.70 -9.99
CA ILE A 265 -0.61 26.62 -10.42
C ILE A 265 -0.18 27.55 -9.26
N ASN A 266 -1.12 27.99 -8.43
CA ASN A 266 -0.83 28.82 -7.26
C ASN A 266 -0.28 28.02 -6.07
N LEU A 267 -0.68 26.75 -5.90
CA LEU A 267 -0.20 25.88 -4.82
C LEU A 267 1.23 25.36 -5.04
N ILE A 268 1.60 25.02 -6.30
CA ILE A 268 2.96 24.58 -6.65
C ILE A 268 4.00 25.67 -6.35
N ARG A 269 3.64 26.95 -6.53
CA ARG A 269 4.49 28.08 -6.13
C ARG A 269 4.69 28.13 -4.61
N ASN A 270 3.65 27.91 -3.81
CA ASN A 270 3.73 28.02 -2.35
C ASN A 270 4.37 26.79 -1.66
N VAL A 271 4.18 25.58 -2.18
CA VAL A 271 4.83 24.36 -1.65
C VAL A 271 6.34 24.38 -1.91
N ASN A 272 6.78 24.85 -3.08
CA ASN A 272 8.20 25.03 -3.36
C ASN A 272 8.84 26.08 -2.43
N ILE A 273 8.11 27.14 -2.06
CA ILE A 273 8.59 28.15 -1.11
C ILE A 273 8.71 27.55 0.31
N LEU A 274 7.79 26.68 0.73
CA LEU A 274 7.82 26.04 2.04
C LEU A 274 8.96 25.01 2.18
N VAL A 275 9.20 24.20 1.14
CA VAL A 275 10.34 23.25 1.09
C VAL A 275 11.68 23.98 1.11
N VAL A 276 11.78 25.14 0.44
CA VAL A 276 12.98 25.99 0.47
C VAL A 276 13.18 26.63 1.85
N HIS A 277 12.12 27.09 2.52
CA HIS A 277 12.22 27.68 3.86
C HIS A 277 12.59 26.68 4.97
N LEU A 278 12.19 25.41 4.83
CA LEU A 278 12.55 24.34 5.77
C LEU A 278 14.02 23.92 5.61
N ASN A 279 14.57 23.94 4.38
CA ASN A 279 15.98 23.64 4.13
C ASN A 279 16.94 24.74 4.58
N LEU A 280 16.50 26.01 4.63
CA LEU A 280 17.34 27.14 5.06
C LEU A 280 17.39 27.35 6.59
N LYS A 281 16.52 26.69 7.36
CA LYS A 281 16.55 26.74 8.84
C LYS A 281 17.33 25.58 9.48
N GLY A 282 17.90 24.70 8.67
CA GLY A 282 18.66 23.51 9.09
C GLY A 282 20.15 23.53 8.73
N LEU A 283 20.70 24.69 8.35
CA LEU A 283 22.12 24.94 8.14
C LEU A 283 22.63 26.01 9.10
#